data_AF-A0A1F7WJG6-F1
#
_entry.id   AF-A0A1F7WJG6-F1
#
_cell.length_a   1.000
_cell.length_b   1.000
_cell.length_c   1.000
_cell.angle_alpha   90.00
_cell.angle_beta   90.00
_cell.angle_gamma   90.00
#
_symmetry.space_group_name_H-M   'P 1'
#
loop_
_entity.id
_entity.type
_entity.pdbx_description
1 polymer ?
#
loop_
_entity_poly.entity_id
_entity_poly.type
_entity_poly.pdbx_seq_one_letter_code
_entity_poly.pdbx_strand_id
1 'polypeptide(L)'
;MKKSMVLLVILFLISLSSVQAENEVVTAKGYVTINIINQPPRLISLFLAPEVAYEDSVLECNPEIIDEALDKVKVDYKWYRNGALLDTKKQTLSGFEEEDYITCEATPIDAANLKGNTLTKTIQIKKTPLTTKAAMLVMNSLGAKANTAETIALQQQGMTAITGYVVGEMSTSTAMLPIFLFFVILLVLVNINLIMRYLIKRRSYS
;
A
#
# COMPACT_ATOMS: atom_id res chain seq x y z
N MET A 1 -47.73 -57.24 75.65
CA MET A 1 -46.71 -56.16 75.53
C MET A 1 -45.70 -56.38 74.41
N LYS A 2 -45.19 -57.60 74.15
CA LYS A 2 -44.15 -57.84 73.12
C LYS A 2 -44.54 -57.51 71.66
N LYS A 3 -45.79 -57.78 71.23
CA LYS A 3 -46.24 -57.50 69.85
C LYS A 3 -46.41 -56.00 69.53
N SER A 4 -46.75 -55.20 70.54
CA SER A 4 -46.96 -53.74 70.40
C SER A 4 -45.63 -52.98 70.32
N MET A 5 -44.59 -53.46 71.02
CA MET A 5 -43.25 -52.89 70.95
C MET A 5 -42.57 -53.14 69.59
N VAL A 6 -42.80 -54.31 68.98
CA VAL A 6 -42.27 -54.64 67.64
C VAL A 6 -42.92 -53.77 66.56
N LEU A 7 -44.22 -53.47 66.67
CA LEU A 7 -44.92 -52.58 65.74
C LEU A 7 -44.38 -51.13 65.82
N LEU A 8 -44.10 -50.64 67.02
CA LEU A 8 -43.51 -49.31 67.24
C LEU A 8 -42.08 -49.21 66.68
N VAL A 9 -41.27 -50.26 66.82
CA VAL A 9 -39.92 -50.31 66.24
C VAL A 9 -39.99 -50.36 64.71
N ILE A 10 -40.91 -51.13 64.13
CA ILE A 10 -41.10 -51.17 62.66
C ILE A 10 -41.58 -49.81 62.13
N LEU A 11 -42.54 -49.16 62.79
CA LEU A 11 -43.00 -47.82 62.40
C LEU A 11 -41.90 -46.75 62.55
N PHE A 12 -41.08 -46.85 63.60
CA PHE A 12 -39.91 -46.00 63.78
C PHE A 12 -38.88 -46.22 62.65
N LEU A 13 -38.57 -47.47 62.31
CA LEU A 13 -37.65 -47.79 61.22
C LEU A 13 -38.16 -47.33 59.84
N ILE A 14 -39.48 -47.42 59.59
CA ILE A 14 -40.09 -46.90 58.34
C ILE A 14 -40.03 -45.36 58.30
N SER A 15 -40.14 -44.69 59.45
CA SER A 15 -40.00 -43.23 59.53
C SER A 15 -38.56 -42.73 59.34
N LEU A 16 -37.55 -43.58 59.55
CA LEU A 16 -36.14 -43.24 59.26
C LEU A 16 -35.81 -43.33 57.76
N SER A 17 -36.66 -43.96 56.94
CA SER A 17 -36.40 -44.17 55.51
C SER A 17 -36.93 -43.08 54.57
N SER A 18 -37.53 -41.99 55.07
CA SER A 18 -37.78 -40.82 54.23
C SER A 18 -36.49 -40.00 54.09
N VAL A 19 -35.52 -40.55 53.36
CA VAL A 19 -34.39 -39.79 52.83
C VAL A 19 -34.98 -38.78 51.84
N GLN A 20 -34.84 -37.50 52.16
CA GLN A 20 -35.16 -36.41 51.25
C GLN A 20 -34.36 -36.66 49.96
N ALA A 21 -35.05 -36.90 48.84
CA ALA A 21 -34.44 -36.70 47.53
C ALA A 21 -34.29 -35.19 47.39
N GLU A 22 -33.20 -34.65 47.93
CA GLU A 22 -32.81 -33.28 47.63
C GLU A 22 -32.55 -33.25 46.13
N ASN A 23 -33.32 -32.42 45.41
CA ASN A 23 -33.07 -32.16 44.01
C ASN A 23 -31.71 -31.48 43.89
N GLU A 24 -30.64 -32.29 43.84
CA GLU A 24 -29.31 -31.81 43.58
C GLU A 24 -29.31 -31.28 42.15
N VAL A 25 -29.37 -29.96 42.00
CA VAL A 25 -29.12 -29.31 40.71
C VAL A 25 -27.64 -29.50 40.42
N VAL A 26 -27.31 -30.64 39.82
CA VAL A 26 -25.97 -30.94 39.34
C VAL A 26 -25.68 -29.98 38.18
N THR A 27 -24.99 -28.90 38.50
CA THR A 27 -24.55 -27.93 37.49
C THR A 27 -23.35 -28.52 36.77
N ALA A 28 -23.59 -29.21 35.66
CA ALA A 28 -22.53 -29.68 34.78
C ALA A 28 -21.84 -28.46 34.12
N LYS A 29 -20.56 -28.26 34.42
CA LYS A 29 -19.74 -27.29 33.69
C LYS A 29 -19.33 -27.91 32.35
N GLY A 30 -19.96 -27.46 31.27
CA GLY A 30 -19.46 -27.69 29.92
C GLY A 30 -18.42 -26.62 29.58
N TYR A 31 -17.26 -27.04 29.08
CA TYR A 31 -16.28 -26.12 28.49
C TYR A 31 -16.34 -26.25 26.98
N VAL A 32 -16.46 -25.14 26.27
CA VAL A 32 -16.26 -25.08 24.82
C VAL A 32 -14.82 -24.63 24.60
N THR A 33 -14.03 -25.46 23.92
CA THR A 33 -12.67 -25.06 23.50
C THR A 33 -12.75 -24.48 22.10
N ILE A 34 -12.26 -23.27 21.92
CA ILE A 34 -12.13 -22.61 20.62
C ILE A 34 -10.64 -22.50 20.32
N ASN A 35 -10.20 -23.12 19.23
CA ASN A 35 -8.82 -23.00 18.76
C ASN A 35 -8.73 -21.86 17.74
N ILE A 36 -7.96 -20.83 18.07
CA ILE A 36 -7.60 -19.76 17.14
C ILE A 36 -6.23 -20.11 16.54
N ILE A 37 -6.17 -20.25 15.22
CA ILE A 37 -4.94 -20.58 14.49
C ILE A 37 -4.42 -19.30 13.83
N ASN A 38 -3.13 -19.01 13.97
CA ASN A 38 -2.51 -17.88 13.29
C ASN A 38 -2.49 -18.08 11.76
N GLN A 39 -2.72 -17.01 11.00
CA GLN A 39 -2.63 -17.01 9.54
C GLN A 39 -1.41 -16.22 9.07
N PRO A 40 -0.68 -16.66 8.05
CA PRO A 40 0.44 -15.91 7.52
C PRO A 40 -0.02 -14.61 6.82
N PRO A 41 0.85 -13.58 6.73
CA PRO A 41 0.56 -12.37 5.98
C PRO A 41 0.37 -12.67 4.49
N ARG A 42 -0.37 -11.81 3.79
CA ARG A 42 -0.65 -11.93 2.35
C ARG A 42 -0.19 -10.71 1.59
N LEU A 43 0.57 -10.92 0.53
CA LEU A 43 1.01 -9.88 -0.39
C LEU A 43 -0.05 -9.72 -1.49
N ILE A 44 -0.66 -8.54 -1.58
CA ILE A 44 -1.78 -8.23 -2.48
C ILE A 44 -1.27 -7.73 -3.83
N SER A 45 -0.25 -6.87 -3.80
CA SER A 45 0.37 -6.30 -4.99
C SER A 45 1.84 -5.99 -4.75
N LEU A 46 2.63 -5.92 -5.83
CA LEU A 46 4.05 -5.58 -5.79
C LEU A 46 4.37 -4.61 -6.92
N PHE A 47 4.94 -3.45 -6.59
CA PHE A 47 5.33 -2.43 -7.56
C PHE A 47 6.79 -2.03 -7.43
N LEU A 48 7.37 -1.57 -8.54
CA LEU A 48 8.71 -1.00 -8.60
C LEU A 48 8.57 0.49 -8.87
N ALA A 49 9.26 1.30 -8.07
CA ALA A 49 9.35 2.74 -8.26
C ALA A 49 10.80 3.14 -8.55
N PRO A 50 11.06 4.04 -9.51
CA PRO A 50 10.10 4.60 -10.48
C PRO A 50 9.57 3.54 -11.48
N GLU A 51 8.41 3.80 -12.09
CA GLU A 51 7.83 2.92 -13.13
C GLU A 51 8.67 2.85 -14.41
N VAL A 52 9.52 3.86 -14.61
CA VAL A 52 10.53 3.91 -15.68
C VAL A 52 11.88 4.21 -15.03
N ALA A 53 12.85 3.33 -15.25
CA ALA A 53 14.18 3.44 -14.67
C ALA A 53 15.27 3.45 -15.77
N TYR A 54 16.37 4.11 -15.44
CA TYR A 54 17.59 4.26 -16.24
C TYR A 54 18.80 3.79 -15.41
N GLU A 55 19.99 3.82 -15.98
CA GLU A 55 21.25 3.32 -15.36
C GLU A 55 21.54 3.93 -13.97
N ASP A 56 21.23 5.21 -13.80
CA ASP A 56 21.45 6.00 -12.58
C ASP A 56 20.27 5.97 -11.60
N SER A 57 19.19 5.29 -11.95
CA SER A 57 18.01 5.18 -11.09
C SER A 57 18.30 4.31 -9.86
N VAL A 58 17.53 4.56 -8.80
CA VAL A 58 17.42 3.65 -7.65
C VAL A 58 16.03 3.07 -7.68
N LEU A 59 15.93 1.76 -7.88
CA LEU A 59 14.65 1.05 -7.81
C LEU A 59 14.30 0.74 -6.36
N GLU A 60 13.04 0.96 -6.01
CA GLU A 60 12.45 0.55 -4.74
C GLU A 60 11.35 -0.48 -4.99
N CYS A 61 11.41 -1.61 -4.30
CA CYS A 61 10.43 -2.68 -4.38
C CYS A 61 9.41 -2.57 -3.25
N ASN A 62 8.18 -2.21 -3.63
CA ASN A 62 7.15 -1.79 -2.70
C ASN A 62 6.02 -2.83 -2.67
N PRO A 63 5.96 -3.68 -1.63
CA PRO A 63 4.87 -4.63 -1.45
C PRO A 63 3.68 -3.99 -0.75
N GLU A 64 2.47 -4.34 -1.19
CA GLU A 64 1.23 -4.10 -0.46
C GLU A 64 0.84 -5.39 0.28
N ILE A 65 0.73 -5.31 1.61
CA ILE A 65 0.58 -6.49 2.48
C ILE A 65 -0.65 -6.33 3.37
N ILE A 66 -1.41 -7.42 3.53
CA ILE A 66 -2.48 -7.56 4.51
C ILE A 66 -2.09 -8.65 5.50
N ASP A 67 -2.27 -8.38 6.78
CA ASP A 67 -2.16 -9.37 7.85
C ASP A 67 -3.38 -9.24 8.77
N GLU A 68 -4.19 -10.30 8.84
CA GLU A 68 -5.43 -10.32 9.62
C GLU A 68 -5.17 -10.47 11.13
N ALA A 69 -4.01 -11.02 11.50
CA ALA A 69 -3.58 -11.13 12.90
C ALA A 69 -3.07 -9.80 13.48
N LEU A 70 -2.85 -8.80 12.61
CA LEU A 70 -2.24 -7.50 12.95
C LEU A 70 -0.86 -7.63 13.59
N ASP A 71 -0.10 -8.66 13.22
CA ASP A 71 1.25 -8.88 13.71
C ASP A 71 2.26 -7.99 12.98
N LYS A 72 3.45 -7.86 13.57
CA LYS A 72 4.56 -7.20 12.89
C LYS A 72 5.03 -8.05 11.71
N VAL A 73 4.98 -7.48 10.51
CA VAL A 73 5.45 -8.12 9.29
C VAL A 73 6.84 -7.63 8.90
N LYS A 74 7.74 -8.57 8.56
CA LYS A 74 9.01 -8.32 7.85
C LYS A 74 8.90 -8.82 6.41
N VAL A 75 9.71 -8.28 5.50
CA VAL A 75 9.74 -8.71 4.09
C VAL A 75 11.13 -9.25 3.76
N ASP A 76 11.18 -10.44 3.16
CA ASP A 76 12.37 -11.01 2.55
C ASP A 76 12.39 -10.62 1.07
N TYR A 77 13.44 -9.92 0.65
CA TYR A 77 13.61 -9.48 -0.73
C TYR A 77 14.67 -10.32 -1.42
N LYS A 78 14.44 -10.64 -2.69
CA LYS A 78 15.47 -11.11 -3.61
C LYS A 78 15.42 -10.30 -4.89
N TRP A 79 16.60 -10.05 -5.44
CA TRP A 79 16.74 -9.34 -6.70
C TRP A 79 17.42 -10.22 -7.73
N TYR A 80 16.98 -10.10 -8.97
CA TYR A 80 17.59 -10.77 -10.11
C TYR A 80 17.92 -9.74 -11.19
N ARG A 81 19.09 -9.90 -11.82
CA ARG A 81 19.47 -9.17 -13.03
C ARG A 81 19.60 -10.18 -14.16
N ASN A 82 18.81 -9.99 -15.23
CA ASN A 82 18.79 -10.89 -16.39
C ASN A 82 18.62 -12.36 -16.00
N GLY A 83 17.80 -12.62 -14.96
CA GLY A 83 17.53 -13.95 -14.40
C GLY A 83 18.57 -14.47 -13.40
N ALA A 84 19.73 -13.83 -13.23
CA ALA A 84 20.73 -14.21 -12.24
C ALA A 84 20.44 -13.57 -10.87
N LEU A 85 20.45 -14.36 -9.80
CA LEU A 85 20.23 -13.88 -8.44
C LEU A 85 21.38 -12.97 -7.98
N LEU A 86 21.02 -11.84 -7.38
CA LEU A 86 21.94 -10.90 -6.74
C LEU A 86 21.99 -11.16 -5.23
N ASP A 87 23.17 -11.01 -4.64
CA ASP A 87 23.36 -11.17 -3.19
C ASP A 87 22.98 -9.88 -2.42
N THR A 88 21.70 -9.54 -2.46
CA THR A 88 21.14 -8.42 -1.71
C THR A 88 19.70 -8.70 -1.31
N LYS A 89 19.36 -8.32 -0.08
CA LYS A 89 18.02 -8.47 0.52
C LYS A 89 17.38 -7.12 0.87
N LYS A 90 17.94 -6.04 0.33
CA LYS A 90 17.44 -4.69 0.57
C LYS A 90 16.16 -4.44 -0.25
N GLN A 91 15.31 -3.55 0.25
CA GLN A 91 14.14 -3.06 -0.48
C GLN A 91 14.53 -2.26 -1.74
N THR A 92 15.74 -1.71 -1.77
CA THR A 92 16.25 -0.90 -2.88
C THR A 92 17.41 -1.57 -3.62
N LEU A 93 17.52 -1.25 -4.91
CA LEU A 93 18.60 -1.69 -5.80
C LEU A 93 19.02 -0.54 -6.73
N SER A 94 20.30 -0.48 -7.08
CA SER A 94 20.87 0.50 -8.00
C SER A 94 22.04 -0.10 -8.79
N GLY A 95 22.62 0.69 -9.70
CA GLY A 95 23.80 0.31 -10.48
C GLY A 95 23.46 -0.60 -11.65
N PHE A 96 22.61 -0.11 -12.54
CA PHE A 96 22.07 -0.87 -13.67
C PHE A 96 22.84 -0.62 -14.97
N GLU A 97 22.73 -1.54 -15.91
CA GLU A 97 23.17 -1.36 -17.29
C GLU A 97 21.97 -1.14 -18.22
N GLU A 98 22.19 -0.44 -19.33
CA GLU A 98 21.19 -0.32 -20.42
C GLU A 98 20.62 -1.69 -20.80
N GLU A 99 19.29 -1.76 -20.96
CA GLU A 99 18.54 -2.97 -21.35
C GLU A 99 18.47 -4.08 -20.29
N ASP A 100 19.03 -3.90 -19.08
CA ASP A 100 18.90 -4.88 -17.99
C ASP A 100 17.42 -5.20 -17.68
N TYR A 101 17.11 -6.48 -17.53
CA TYR A 101 15.85 -6.92 -16.91
C TYR A 101 16.07 -7.12 -15.42
N ILE A 102 15.50 -6.23 -14.62
CA ILE A 102 15.58 -6.27 -13.16
C ILE A 102 14.27 -6.84 -12.60
N THR A 103 14.38 -7.92 -11.84
CA THR A 103 13.25 -8.55 -11.15
C THR A 103 13.42 -8.43 -9.65
N CYS A 104 12.42 -7.89 -8.96
CA CYS A 104 12.27 -8.02 -7.51
C CYS A 104 11.32 -9.17 -7.18
N GLU A 105 11.66 -9.95 -6.16
CA GLU A 105 10.82 -10.94 -5.49
C GLU A 105 10.67 -10.52 -4.03
N ALA A 106 9.43 -10.55 -3.52
CA ALA A 106 9.13 -10.19 -2.13
C ALA A 106 8.26 -11.26 -1.46
N THR A 107 8.62 -11.65 -0.24
CA THR A 107 7.87 -12.58 0.60
C THR A 107 7.65 -11.98 2.00
N PRO A 108 6.40 -11.76 2.44
CA PRO A 108 6.13 -11.24 3.78
C PRO A 108 6.21 -12.38 4.81
N ILE A 109 6.64 -12.06 6.02
CA ILE A 109 6.84 -13.02 7.12
C ILE A 109 6.35 -12.37 8.41
N ASP A 110 5.49 -13.04 9.16
CA ASP A 110 5.00 -12.56 10.45
C ASP A 110 6.02 -12.75 11.61
N ALA A 111 5.59 -12.38 12.81
CA ALA A 111 6.35 -12.55 14.05
C ALA A 111 6.56 -14.02 14.43
N ALA A 112 5.67 -14.93 14.02
CA ALA A 112 5.78 -16.38 14.22
C ALA A 112 6.69 -17.07 13.19
N ASN A 113 7.28 -16.32 12.25
CA ASN A 113 8.05 -16.80 11.11
C ASN A 113 7.24 -17.61 10.08
N LEU A 114 5.91 -17.47 10.06
CA LEU A 114 5.10 -17.99 8.97
C LEU A 114 5.26 -17.08 7.74
N LYS A 115 5.50 -17.69 6.59
CA LYS A 115 5.70 -16.99 5.32
C LYS A 115 4.39 -16.90 4.54
N GLY A 116 4.14 -15.72 4.00
CA GLY A 116 3.06 -15.46 3.07
C GLY A 116 3.34 -15.94 1.64
N ASN A 117 2.43 -15.57 0.74
CA ASN A 117 2.66 -15.73 -0.70
C ASN A 117 3.81 -14.84 -1.17
N THR A 118 4.50 -15.28 -2.22
CA THR A 118 5.58 -14.54 -2.85
C THR A 118 5.09 -13.96 -4.17
N LEU A 119 5.39 -12.69 -4.43
CA LEU A 119 5.15 -12.05 -5.72
C LEU A 119 6.46 -11.53 -6.32
N THR A 120 6.47 -11.41 -7.64
CA THR A 120 7.60 -10.89 -8.41
C THR A 120 7.18 -9.74 -9.31
N LYS A 121 8.04 -8.74 -9.49
CA LYS A 121 7.85 -7.65 -10.44
C LYS A 121 9.13 -7.45 -11.25
N THR A 122 8.99 -7.33 -12.57
CA THR A 122 10.10 -7.09 -13.49
C THR A 122 9.94 -5.74 -14.17
N ILE A 123 11.06 -5.05 -14.35
CA ILE A 123 11.18 -3.82 -15.15
C ILE A 123 12.41 -3.95 -16.07
N GLN A 124 12.32 -3.39 -17.28
CA GLN A 124 13.46 -3.25 -18.17
C GLN A 124 14.06 -1.85 -18.00
N ILE A 125 15.38 -1.78 -17.82
CA ILE A 125 16.12 -0.53 -17.69
C ILE A 125 16.22 0.12 -19.07
N LYS A 126 15.71 1.34 -19.17
CA LYS A 126 15.70 2.07 -20.43
C LYS A 126 17.02 2.75 -20.68
N LYS A 127 17.31 2.93 -21.96
CA LYS A 127 18.36 3.82 -22.43
C LYS A 127 18.08 5.26 -22.03
N THR A 128 19.07 5.90 -21.41
CA THR A 128 19.02 7.32 -21.09
C THR A 128 18.89 8.11 -22.39
N PRO A 129 17.84 8.95 -22.57
CA PRO A 129 17.66 9.71 -23.80
C PRO A 129 18.89 10.59 -24.10
N LEU A 130 19.37 10.60 -25.35
CA LEU A 130 20.55 11.39 -25.73
C LEU A 130 20.39 12.91 -25.47
N THR A 131 19.15 13.40 -25.42
CA THR A 131 18.82 14.81 -25.16
C THR A 131 19.21 15.25 -23.74
N THR A 132 19.07 14.40 -22.72
CA THR A 132 19.50 14.74 -21.34
C THR A 132 21.02 14.71 -21.21
N LYS A 133 21.69 13.77 -21.88
CA LYS A 133 23.17 13.69 -21.90
C LYS A 133 23.79 14.88 -22.62
N ALA A 134 23.21 15.32 -23.74
CA ALA A 134 23.65 16.51 -24.46
C ALA A 134 23.40 17.80 -23.66
N ALA A 135 22.25 17.94 -23.00
CA ALA A 135 21.97 19.10 -22.16
C ALA A 135 22.98 19.27 -21.01
N MET A 136 23.38 18.16 -20.37
CA MET A 136 24.38 18.18 -19.30
C MET A 136 25.78 18.51 -19.82
N LEU A 137 26.15 18.00 -21.01
CA LEU A 137 27.44 18.30 -21.65
C LEU A 137 27.55 19.78 -22.05
N VAL A 138 26.47 20.36 -22.57
CA VAL A 138 26.42 21.77 -22.96
C VAL A 138 26.55 22.69 -21.74
N MET A 139 25.96 22.34 -20.60
CA MET A 139 26.07 23.16 -19.38
C MET A 139 27.48 23.13 -18.77
N ASN A 140 28.17 21.98 -18.80
CA ASN A 140 29.52 21.85 -18.24
C ASN A 140 30.61 22.48 -19.10
N SER A 141 30.45 22.54 -20.43
CA SER A 141 31.42 23.19 -21.31
C SER A 141 31.31 24.73 -21.34
N LEU A 142 30.17 25.28 -20.89
CA LEU A 142 29.91 26.72 -20.90
C LEU A 142 30.31 27.47 -19.62
N GLY A 143 30.75 26.78 -18.55
CA GLY A 143 31.11 27.45 -17.29
C GLY A 143 29.98 28.33 -16.72
N ALA A 144 28.73 28.03 -17.06
CA ALA A 144 27.60 28.90 -16.82
C ALA A 144 27.21 28.85 -15.33
N LYS A 145 27.69 29.82 -14.56
CA LYS A 145 27.06 30.21 -13.30
C LYS A 145 25.61 30.57 -13.64
N ALA A 146 24.66 29.81 -13.11
CA ALA A 146 23.24 30.03 -13.32
C ALA A 146 22.86 31.42 -12.83
N ASN A 147 22.80 32.38 -13.75
CA ASN A 147 22.24 33.70 -13.52
C ASN A 147 21.00 33.77 -14.39
N THR A 148 19.85 33.79 -13.72
CA THR A 148 18.50 34.13 -14.18
C THR A 148 18.38 34.68 -15.61
N ALA A 149 17.63 33.93 -16.43
CA ALA A 149 16.85 34.36 -17.58
C ALA A 149 17.28 35.68 -18.26
N GLU A 150 18.27 35.61 -19.14
CA GLU A 150 18.32 36.48 -20.32
C GLU A 150 19.25 35.87 -21.38
N THR A 151 18.77 35.92 -22.62
CA THR A 151 19.36 35.46 -23.90
C THR A 151 20.89 35.31 -23.94
N ILE A 152 21.36 34.07 -24.16
CA ILE A 152 22.75 33.80 -24.56
C ILE A 152 22.86 34.01 -26.07
N ALA A 153 23.39 35.16 -26.49
CA ALA A 153 23.88 35.36 -27.85
C ALA A 153 25.20 34.60 -28.01
N LEU A 154 25.20 33.56 -28.85
CA LEU A 154 26.43 32.87 -29.27
C LEU A 154 27.19 33.76 -30.24
N GLN A 155 28.30 34.35 -29.79
CA GLN A 155 29.25 35.03 -30.65
C GLN A 155 30.62 34.34 -30.54
N GLN A 156 30.88 33.35 -31.39
CA GLN A 156 32.18 33.24 -32.08
C GLN A 156 32.25 32.14 -33.16
N GLN A 157 32.83 32.57 -34.29
CA GLN A 157 33.56 31.85 -35.33
C GLN A 157 32.79 30.84 -36.21
N GLY A 158 32.20 31.39 -37.28
CA GLY A 158 32.35 30.80 -38.62
C GLY A 158 31.37 29.69 -39.00
N MET A 159 30.35 29.39 -38.19
CA MET A 159 29.25 28.54 -38.63
C MET A 159 28.09 29.39 -39.11
N THR A 160 27.75 29.27 -40.38
CA THR A 160 26.48 29.75 -40.95
C THR A 160 25.35 29.32 -40.04
N ALA A 161 24.59 30.28 -39.51
CA ALA A 161 23.35 30.01 -38.82
C ALA A 161 22.44 29.21 -39.76
N ILE A 162 22.31 27.91 -39.53
CA ILE A 162 21.17 27.17 -40.04
C ILE A 162 20.01 27.65 -39.16
N THR A 163 19.31 28.66 -39.65
CA THR A 163 18.01 29.09 -39.13
C THR A 163 16.98 28.01 -39.48
N GLY A 164 17.16 26.82 -38.92
CA GLY A 164 16.16 25.77 -38.90
C GLY A 164 15.42 25.89 -37.58
N TYR A 165 14.43 26.77 -37.51
CA TYR A 165 13.45 26.68 -36.44
C TYR A 165 12.66 25.40 -36.69
N VAL A 166 12.99 24.31 -36.00
CA VAL A 166 12.05 23.20 -35.88
C VAL A 166 10.93 23.75 -35.01
N VAL A 167 9.82 24.16 -35.63
CA VAL A 167 8.53 24.22 -34.95
C VAL A 167 8.16 22.76 -34.67
N GLY A 168 8.80 22.18 -33.66
CA GLY A 168 8.21 21.08 -32.95
C GLY A 168 7.11 21.75 -32.14
N GLU A 169 5.88 21.63 -32.61
CA GLU A 169 4.72 21.86 -31.76
C GLU A 169 4.94 21.01 -30.50
N MET A 170 5.41 21.64 -29.45
CA MET A 170 5.24 21.12 -28.12
C MET A 170 3.73 21.03 -27.98
N SER A 171 3.18 19.82 -28.00
CA SER A 171 1.83 19.58 -27.49
C SER A 171 1.88 19.88 -25.98
N THR A 172 2.01 21.16 -25.63
CA THR A 172 1.49 21.63 -24.36
C THR A 172 0.02 21.30 -24.47
N SER A 173 -0.43 20.33 -23.67
CA SER A 173 -1.84 20.11 -23.41
C SER A 173 -2.41 21.42 -22.85
N THR A 174 -2.75 22.34 -23.75
CA THR A 174 -3.55 23.55 -23.51
C THR A 174 -5.00 23.18 -23.23
N ALA A 175 -5.32 21.88 -23.14
CA ALA A 175 -6.60 21.37 -22.68
C ALA A 175 -6.73 21.36 -21.15
N MET A 176 -5.63 21.28 -20.36
CA MET A 176 -5.79 21.21 -18.89
C MET A 176 -6.10 22.55 -18.21
N LEU A 177 -5.60 23.67 -18.73
CA LEU A 177 -5.92 25.01 -18.21
C LEU A 177 -7.41 25.40 -18.38
N PRO A 178 -8.08 25.21 -19.54
CA PRO A 178 -9.50 25.51 -19.69
C PRO A 178 -10.40 24.50 -18.96
N ILE A 179 -10.00 23.22 -18.85
CA ILE A 179 -10.76 22.22 -18.08
C ILE A 179 -10.73 22.55 -16.59
N PHE A 180 -9.58 22.92 -16.04
CA PHE A 180 -9.46 23.33 -14.65
C PHE A 180 -10.28 24.59 -14.37
N LEU A 181 -10.21 25.61 -15.24
CA LEU A 181 -11.07 26.80 -15.13
C LEU A 181 -12.56 26.46 -15.20
N PHE A 182 -12.95 25.53 -16.08
CA PHE A 182 -14.34 25.07 -16.21
C PHE A 182 -14.84 24.39 -14.93
N PHE A 183 -14.05 23.52 -14.31
CA PHE A 183 -14.40 22.88 -13.04
C PHE A 183 -14.48 23.89 -11.88
N VAL A 184 -13.57 24.88 -11.83
CA VAL A 184 -13.61 25.95 -10.83
C VAL A 184 -14.87 26.80 -11.00
N ILE A 185 -15.22 27.20 -12.23
CA ILE A 185 -16.45 27.95 -12.52
C ILE A 185 -17.69 27.13 -12.16
N LEU A 186 -17.72 25.83 -12.49
CA LEU A 186 -18.83 24.94 -12.15
C LEU A 186 -19.02 24.83 -10.63
N LEU A 187 -17.93 24.67 -9.87
CA LEU A 187 -17.97 24.62 -8.40
C LEU A 187 -18.46 25.94 -7.78
N VAL A 188 -18.05 27.08 -8.32
CA VAL A 188 -18.55 28.39 -7.88
C VAL A 188 -20.05 28.52 -8.14
N LEU A 189 -20.53 28.13 -9.33
CA LEU A 189 -21.95 28.19 -9.67
C LEU A 189 -22.80 27.24 -8.81
N VAL A 190 -22.31 26.03 -8.52
CA VAL A 190 -22.97 25.08 -7.61
C VAL A 190 -23.06 25.66 -6.19
N ASN A 191 -21.98 26.24 -5.69
CA ASN A 191 -21.98 26.88 -4.37
C ASN A 191 -22.93 28.07 -4.31
N ILE A 192 -22.97 28.93 -5.32
CA ILE A 192 -23.92 30.05 -5.39
C ILE A 192 -25.37 29.53 -5.41
N ASN A 193 -25.66 28.46 -6.17
CA ASN A 193 -27.01 27.87 -6.22
C ASN A 193 -27.42 27.29 -4.86
N LEU A 194 -26.51 26.60 -4.17
CA LEU A 194 -26.74 26.08 -2.81
C LEU A 194 -27.00 27.21 -1.80
N ILE A 195 -26.21 28.29 -1.85
CA ILE A 195 -26.40 29.47 -1.01
C ILE A 195 -27.76 30.12 -1.30
N MET A 196 -28.12 30.28 -2.57
CA MET A 196 -29.42 30.86 -2.96
C MET A 196 -30.59 29.99 -2.49
N ARG A 197 -30.51 28.66 -2.63
CA ARG A 197 -31.52 27.74 -2.10
C ARG A 197 -31.62 27.82 -0.58
N TYR A 198 -30.49 27.95 0.12
CA TYR A 198 -30.47 28.13 1.57
C TYR A 198 -31.13 29.45 1.98
N LEU A 199 -30.84 30.56 1.29
CA LEU A 199 -31.43 31.87 1.56
C LEU A 199 -32.94 31.92 1.25
N ILE A 200 -33.38 31.29 0.15
CA ILE A 200 -34.80 31.14 -0.19
C ILE A 200 -35.52 30.32 0.88
N LYS A 201 -34.93 29.19 1.29
CA LYS A 201 -35.48 28.35 2.36
C LYS A 201 -35.60 29.14 3.66
N ARG A 202 -34.58 29.91 4.04
CA ARG A 202 -34.59 30.76 5.25
C ARG A 202 -35.66 31.85 5.20
N ARG A 203 -35.93 32.47 4.05
CA ARG A 203 -37.03 33.45 3.90
C ARG A 203 -38.42 32.81 3.99
N SER A 204 -38.56 31.52 3.69
CA SER A 204 -39.85 30.82 3.80
C SER A 204 -40.21 30.43 5.25
N TYR A 205 -39.30 30.58 6.21
CA TYR A 205 -39.50 30.29 7.64
C TYR A 205 -39.53 31.56 8.51
N SER A 206 -39.58 32.75 7.90
CA SER A 206 -39.79 34.06 8.54
C SER A 206 -41.09 34.66 8.06
#